data_AF-A0A3D8HWI9-F1
#
_entry.id   AF-A0A3D8HWI9-F1
#
_cell.length_a   1.000
_cell.length_b   1.000
_cell.length_c   1.000
_cell.angle_alpha   90.00
_cell.angle_beta   90.00
_cell.angle_gamma   90.00
#
_symmetry.space_group_name_H-M   'P 1'
#
loop_
_entity.id
_entity.type
_entity.pdbx_description
1 polymer ?
#
loop_
_entity_poly.entity_id
_entity_poly.type
_entity_poly.pdbx_seq_one_letter_code
_entity_poly.pdbx_strand_id
1 'polypeptide(L)'
;MSVNAKKEGILSRFKNLSLSSKLNTGLSTLSALIVLLALSFFWFKSTFSDFVSYEAKSLQSVQENFNALNELSTHATGQINTMKGHITETKQTMDSYEELIEQFEFIGQINAKLISLLINPNDANNRNIILQMTKSWNDSFIKNDADLQSFYPKIASALNSQNVRDLCLNLEKYFQEIHSILIERIYDTTSGVSKKLDSSTKSIQEIGDSLSKNSTSLSAVLENLGTLDSIRDFAKNQSNFIFFMLLVILLITVATVFIIFKILRRFGADSQSVVSYLQDVSKGGEKLRAGGTLHLGRGEKDELHIVSLFINSFIDKMKQTIEVAGHTTEEIMRLNQYIADLEKNIKDIVARTSKNTQSGNNIVEALDSNIELSNASQQRISQSKNYLDDTSSHVNSLLRELEQTVQSQDELNSKLQSLSESVTQIKDVSSLIYDVADQTNLLALNAAIEAARAGEHGRGFAVVADEVRKLAESTQKSLHEIEVRINIVMQSLDEISASIAQNSKTFNDLSREADTSKESIQTIQDFMLEVVQNTDEQSKGSAAITQQTRGIINELNEIDGLLHKSSEVIKSVVERSEKLKESDAILSKVINGF
;
A
#
# COMPACT_ATOMS: atom_id res chain seq x y z
N MET A 1 -51.98 30.06 21.01
CA MET A 1 -52.75 31.32 21.14
C MET A 1 -51.80 32.36 21.70
N SER A 2 -51.69 33.56 21.10
CA SER A 2 -50.45 34.37 21.09
C SER A 2 -49.29 33.62 20.37
N VAL A 3 -48.41 34.26 19.58
CA VAL A 3 -48.16 35.70 19.36
C VAL A 3 -48.65 36.14 17.98
N ASN A 4 -49.90 36.61 17.89
CA ASN A 4 -50.48 37.16 16.65
C ASN A 4 -50.35 38.69 16.57
N ALA A 5 -49.36 39.28 17.26
CA ALA A 5 -49.33 40.70 17.64
C ALA A 5 -47.93 41.36 17.55
N LYS A 6 -47.03 40.83 16.70
CA LYS A 6 -45.69 41.43 16.48
C LYS A 6 -45.20 41.50 15.03
N LYS A 7 -45.86 40.84 14.07
CA LYS A 7 -45.59 41.02 12.62
C LYS A 7 -45.97 42.43 12.13
N GLU A 8 -46.82 43.15 12.85
CA GLU A 8 -47.28 44.50 12.51
C GLU A 8 -46.23 45.61 12.73
N GLY A 9 -45.16 45.32 13.48
CA GLY A 9 -44.20 46.34 13.97
C GLY A 9 -43.13 46.82 12.98
N ILE A 10 -42.97 46.16 11.82
CA ILE A 10 -41.93 46.49 10.82
C ILE A 10 -42.56 46.96 9.51
N LEU A 11 -43.60 46.26 9.03
CA LEU A 11 -44.45 46.69 7.90
C LEU A 11 -45.06 48.09 8.08
N SER A 12 -45.19 48.56 9.33
CA SER A 12 -45.66 49.91 9.66
C SER A 12 -44.63 51.02 9.37
N ARG A 13 -43.33 50.73 9.26
CA ARG A 13 -42.30 51.77 9.02
C ARG A 13 -42.23 52.24 7.56
N PHE A 14 -42.54 51.39 6.59
CA PHE A 14 -42.68 51.79 5.19
C PHE A 14 -43.96 52.59 4.90
N LYS A 15 -44.92 52.61 5.84
CA LYS A 15 -46.27 53.14 5.58
C LYS A 15 -46.39 54.67 5.71
N ASN A 16 -45.41 55.34 6.34
CA ASN A 16 -45.45 56.77 6.69
C ASN A 16 -44.20 57.54 6.21
N LEU A 17 -44.06 57.72 4.89
CA LEU A 17 -43.26 58.82 4.31
C LEU A 17 -44.13 59.69 3.39
N SER A 18 -43.91 61.00 3.46
CA SER A 18 -44.98 62.01 3.35
C SER A 18 -45.32 62.49 1.93
N LEU A 19 -45.29 61.61 0.93
CA LEU A 19 -45.76 61.95 -0.42
C LEU A 19 -47.30 61.96 -0.52
N SER A 20 -47.99 61.10 0.23
CA SER A 20 -49.46 61.01 0.23
C SER A 20 -50.16 62.26 0.80
N SER A 21 -49.54 62.96 1.77
CA SER A 21 -50.13 64.17 2.36
C SER A 21 -49.93 65.45 1.53
N LYS A 22 -49.27 65.37 0.36
CA LYS A 22 -49.09 66.50 -0.57
C LYS A 22 -49.95 66.42 -1.84
N LEU A 23 -50.81 65.40 -1.97
CA LEU A 23 -51.61 65.16 -3.17
C LEU A 23 -53.13 65.02 -2.92
N ASN A 24 -53.62 65.38 -1.72
CA ASN A 24 -55.07 65.57 -1.48
C ASN A 24 -55.58 66.95 -1.96
N THR A 25 -55.06 67.44 -3.08
CA THR A 25 -55.57 68.60 -3.83
C THR A 25 -55.69 68.29 -5.34
N GLY A 26 -55.85 67.00 -5.69
CA GLY A 26 -56.22 66.57 -7.05
C GLY A 26 -57.61 67.07 -7.50
N LEU A 27 -58.49 67.41 -6.54
CA LEU A 27 -59.42 68.53 -6.68
C LEU A 27 -58.93 69.65 -5.74
N SER A 28 -58.93 70.92 -6.13
CA SER A 28 -59.60 71.48 -7.31
C SER A 28 -58.76 71.47 -8.59
N THR A 29 -59.28 70.73 -9.55
CA THR A 29 -59.18 70.93 -11.01
C THR A 29 -59.66 72.32 -11.49
N LEU A 30 -59.91 73.27 -10.58
CA LEU A 30 -60.03 74.70 -10.89
C LEU A 30 -59.37 75.65 -9.86
N SER A 31 -58.47 75.14 -9.01
CA SER A 31 -57.15 75.78 -9.05
C SER A 31 -56.63 75.64 -10.49
N ALA A 32 -56.91 74.49 -11.13
CA ALA A 32 -56.45 74.05 -12.45
C ALA A 32 -56.95 74.81 -13.70
N LEU A 33 -56.97 76.15 -13.66
CA LEU A 33 -56.51 76.94 -14.82
C LEU A 33 -55.44 77.98 -14.47
N ILE A 34 -55.41 78.49 -13.23
CA ILE A 34 -54.14 78.95 -12.66
C ILE A 34 -53.21 77.74 -12.63
N VAL A 35 -53.59 76.62 -12.05
CA VAL A 35 -53.03 75.27 -12.26
C VAL A 35 -53.44 74.72 -13.68
N LEU A 36 -53.40 75.55 -14.74
CA LEU A 36 -53.05 75.20 -16.15
C LEU A 36 -52.01 76.17 -16.76
N LEU A 37 -51.74 77.31 -16.13
CA LEU A 37 -50.53 78.11 -16.38
C LEU A 37 -49.41 77.73 -15.40
N ALA A 38 -49.77 77.54 -14.15
CA ALA A 38 -49.22 76.52 -13.29
C ALA A 38 -49.43 75.09 -13.87
N LEU A 39 -50.54 74.49 -14.34
CA LEU A 39 -50.39 73.25 -15.19
C LEU A 39 -49.92 73.52 -16.63
N SER A 40 -49.01 74.49 -16.74
CA SER A 40 -47.91 74.55 -17.70
C SER A 40 -46.55 74.73 -16.99
N PHE A 41 -46.46 75.46 -15.86
CA PHE A 41 -45.26 75.78 -15.03
C PHE A 41 -45.09 74.92 -13.74
N PHE A 42 -46.01 73.99 -13.55
CA PHE A 42 -46.42 73.08 -12.45
C PHE A 42 -47.11 71.86 -13.10
N TRP A 43 -47.38 71.86 -14.42
CA TRP A 43 -47.12 70.68 -15.26
C TRP A 43 -45.63 70.63 -15.50
N PHE A 44 -44.98 71.73 -15.90
CA PHE A 44 -43.51 71.78 -15.88
C PHE A 44 -42.99 71.51 -14.47
N LYS A 45 -43.37 72.25 -13.41
CA LYS A 45 -42.98 71.90 -12.03
C LYS A 45 -43.64 70.62 -11.45
N SER A 46 -44.66 70.00 -12.05
CA SER A 46 -45.00 68.59 -11.69
C SER A 46 -44.00 67.70 -12.37
N THR A 47 -43.93 67.63 -13.71
CA THR A 47 -42.93 66.83 -14.43
C THR A 47 -41.48 67.04 -13.95
N PHE A 48 -41.12 68.24 -13.46
CA PHE A 48 -39.83 68.66 -12.89
C PHE A 48 -39.74 68.50 -11.34
N SER A 49 -40.83 68.21 -10.63
CA SER A 49 -40.84 67.76 -9.21
C SER A 49 -41.14 66.26 -9.06
N ASP A 50 -41.73 65.63 -10.07
CA ASP A 50 -41.78 64.20 -10.35
C ASP A 50 -40.35 63.76 -10.73
N PHE A 51 -39.62 64.60 -11.49
CA PHE A 51 -38.16 64.52 -11.71
C PHE A 51 -37.34 64.62 -10.42
N VAL A 52 -37.69 65.50 -9.46
CA VAL A 52 -36.90 65.69 -8.21
C VAL A 52 -37.32 64.70 -7.10
N SER A 53 -38.59 64.30 -7.03
CA SER A 53 -39.02 63.24 -6.09
C SER A 53 -38.51 61.85 -6.48
N TYR A 54 -38.02 61.71 -7.71
CA TYR A 54 -37.20 60.59 -8.17
C TYR A 54 -35.90 60.41 -7.35
N GLU A 55 -35.29 61.52 -6.90
CA GLU A 55 -33.94 61.53 -6.33
C GLU A 55 -33.91 61.09 -4.84
N ALA A 56 -34.96 61.39 -4.07
CA ALA A 56 -35.04 61.04 -2.65
C ALA A 56 -35.12 59.52 -2.37
N LYS A 57 -35.44 58.70 -3.38
CA LYS A 57 -35.39 57.23 -3.31
C LYS A 57 -33.97 56.65 -3.32
N SER A 58 -32.96 57.44 -3.70
CA SER A 58 -31.61 56.95 -4.00
C SER A 58 -30.79 56.52 -2.78
N LEU A 59 -31.01 57.07 -1.59
CA LEU A 59 -30.17 56.76 -0.41
C LEU A 59 -30.71 55.62 0.45
N GLN A 60 -31.98 55.25 0.27
CA GLN A 60 -32.60 54.13 0.97
C GLN A 60 -32.19 52.78 0.37
N SER A 61 -31.91 52.74 -0.95
CA SER A 61 -31.49 51.53 -1.65
C SER A 61 -30.24 50.91 -1.04
N VAL A 62 -29.16 51.66 -0.83
CA VAL A 62 -27.90 51.15 -0.25
C VAL A 62 -28.16 50.47 1.10
N GLN A 63 -28.97 51.09 1.98
CA GLN A 63 -29.29 50.51 3.29
C GLN A 63 -30.10 49.20 3.18
N GLU A 64 -30.89 49.04 2.11
CA GLU A 64 -31.72 47.86 1.83
C GLU A 64 -30.99 46.77 1.03
N ASN A 65 -30.10 47.13 0.10
CA ASN A 65 -29.40 46.23 -0.83
C ASN A 65 -28.71 45.06 -0.12
N PHE A 66 -28.09 45.31 1.03
CA PHE A 66 -27.40 44.26 1.81
C PHE A 66 -28.34 43.40 2.69
N ASN A 67 -29.54 43.90 3.02
CA ASN A 67 -30.57 43.04 3.62
C ASN A 67 -31.23 42.18 2.52
N ALA A 68 -31.49 42.80 1.36
CA ALA A 68 -32.05 42.13 0.18
C ALA A 68 -31.19 40.96 -0.29
N LEU A 69 -29.85 41.06 -0.27
CA LEU A 69 -28.96 39.96 -0.60
C LEU A 69 -29.18 38.68 0.23
N ASN A 70 -29.49 38.82 1.52
CA ASN A 70 -29.73 37.67 2.40
C ASN A 70 -31.13 37.05 2.16
N GLU A 71 -32.13 37.88 1.85
CA GLU A 71 -33.45 37.40 1.41
C GLU A 71 -33.37 36.75 0.00
N LEU A 72 -32.55 37.27 -0.92
CA LEU A 72 -32.46 36.81 -2.31
C LEU A 72 -31.84 35.42 -2.44
N SER A 73 -30.84 35.08 -1.62
CA SER A 73 -30.27 33.72 -1.54
C SER A 73 -31.34 32.69 -1.16
N THR A 74 -32.19 33.04 -0.19
CA THR A 74 -33.34 32.25 0.23
C THR A 74 -34.40 32.16 -0.88
N HIS A 75 -34.66 33.28 -1.58
CA HIS A 75 -35.71 33.37 -2.59
C HIS A 75 -35.37 32.59 -3.88
N ALA A 76 -34.13 32.69 -4.37
CA ALA A 76 -33.64 31.98 -5.54
C ALA A 76 -33.65 30.45 -5.32
N THR A 77 -33.23 30.00 -4.13
CA THR A 77 -33.30 28.58 -3.74
C THR A 77 -34.75 28.07 -3.71
N GLY A 78 -35.72 28.94 -3.37
CA GLY A 78 -37.14 28.66 -3.52
C GLY A 78 -37.59 28.53 -4.98
N GLN A 79 -37.31 29.54 -5.81
CA GLN A 79 -37.77 29.58 -7.21
C GLN A 79 -37.21 28.42 -8.06
N ILE A 80 -35.95 28.02 -7.85
CA ILE A 80 -35.35 26.87 -8.57
C ILE A 80 -36.11 25.56 -8.29
N ASN A 81 -36.60 25.36 -7.06
CA ASN A 81 -37.41 24.18 -6.71
C ASN A 81 -38.82 24.25 -7.32
N THR A 82 -39.48 25.42 -7.28
CA THR A 82 -40.79 25.63 -7.92
C THR A 82 -40.74 25.36 -9.42
N MET A 83 -39.73 25.90 -10.10
CA MET A 83 -39.48 25.72 -11.53
C MET A 83 -39.33 24.23 -11.92
N LYS A 84 -38.62 23.44 -11.10
CA LYS A 84 -38.45 21.99 -11.31
C LYS A 84 -39.78 21.23 -11.20
N GLY A 85 -40.67 21.65 -10.30
CA GLY A 85 -42.05 21.15 -10.23
C GLY A 85 -42.85 21.49 -11.49
N HIS A 86 -42.89 22.76 -11.86
CA HIS A 86 -43.64 23.24 -13.04
C HIS A 86 -43.21 22.55 -14.35
N ILE A 87 -41.91 22.35 -14.58
CA ILE A 87 -41.40 21.64 -15.77
C ILE A 87 -41.91 20.18 -15.81
N THR A 88 -41.99 19.52 -14.66
CA THR A 88 -42.47 18.13 -14.55
C THR A 88 -43.97 18.04 -14.84
N GLU A 89 -44.79 18.91 -14.24
CA GLU A 89 -46.23 18.98 -14.53
C GLU A 89 -46.54 19.38 -15.98
N THR A 90 -45.76 20.31 -16.55
CA THR A 90 -46.00 20.81 -17.90
C THR A 90 -45.83 19.70 -18.92
N LYS A 91 -44.81 18.84 -18.78
CA LYS A 91 -44.63 17.66 -19.63
C LYS A 91 -45.88 16.76 -19.60
N GLN A 92 -46.35 16.41 -18.41
CA GLN A 92 -47.54 15.57 -18.23
C GLN A 92 -48.84 16.24 -18.71
N THR A 93 -48.86 17.57 -18.87
CA THR A 93 -50.01 18.31 -19.44
C THR A 93 -49.98 18.31 -20.97
N MET A 94 -48.80 18.28 -21.60
CA MET A 94 -48.67 18.25 -23.06
C MET A 94 -49.17 16.93 -23.66
N ASP A 95 -48.93 15.81 -22.98
CA ASP A 95 -49.43 14.48 -23.39
C ASP A 95 -50.98 14.44 -23.50
N SER A 96 -51.71 15.33 -22.79
CA SER A 96 -53.18 15.44 -22.85
C SER A 96 -53.70 16.39 -23.96
N TYR A 97 -52.81 17.12 -24.63
CA TYR A 97 -53.18 18.17 -25.60
C TYR A 97 -53.38 17.62 -27.01
N GLU A 98 -52.67 16.54 -27.35
CA GLU A 98 -52.70 15.87 -28.66
C GLU A 98 -54.10 15.30 -28.96
N GLU A 99 -54.73 14.66 -27.96
CA GLU A 99 -56.08 14.06 -28.02
C GLU A 99 -57.21 15.07 -28.32
N LEU A 100 -57.00 16.36 -27.98
CA LEU A 100 -57.98 17.43 -28.22
C LEU A 100 -57.94 17.98 -29.65
N ILE A 101 -56.78 17.93 -30.32
CA ILE A 101 -56.60 18.48 -31.68
C ILE A 101 -57.37 17.64 -32.71
N GLU A 102 -57.38 16.31 -32.57
CA GLU A 102 -58.07 15.41 -33.50
C GLU A 102 -59.58 15.70 -33.61
N GLN A 103 -60.20 16.13 -32.51
CA GLN A 103 -61.64 16.44 -32.47
C GLN A 103 -61.99 17.70 -33.27
N PHE A 104 -61.04 18.63 -33.44
CA PHE A 104 -61.27 19.85 -34.21
C PHE A 104 -61.37 19.59 -35.71
N GLU A 105 -60.45 18.80 -36.23
CA GLU A 105 -60.39 18.50 -37.65
C GLU A 105 -61.65 17.75 -38.11
N PHE A 106 -62.21 16.90 -37.24
CA PHE A 106 -63.48 16.22 -37.47
C PHE A 106 -64.66 17.19 -37.64
N ILE A 107 -64.81 18.20 -36.78
CA ILE A 107 -65.86 19.24 -36.92
C ILE A 107 -65.65 20.04 -38.21
N GLY A 108 -64.40 20.40 -38.53
CA GLY A 108 -64.06 21.18 -39.72
C GLY A 108 -64.53 20.52 -41.02
N GLN A 109 -64.34 19.20 -41.14
CA GLN A 109 -64.80 18.43 -42.30
C GLN A 109 -66.33 18.42 -42.46
N ILE A 110 -67.09 18.49 -41.35
CA ILE A 110 -68.56 18.58 -41.39
C ILE A 110 -69.02 19.99 -41.78
N ASN A 111 -68.41 21.04 -41.21
CA ASN A 111 -68.74 22.44 -41.56
C ASN A 111 -68.45 22.78 -43.03
N ALA A 112 -67.35 22.28 -43.61
CA ALA A 112 -67.07 22.46 -45.04
C ALA A 112 -68.16 21.82 -45.95
N LYS A 113 -68.74 20.70 -45.52
CA LYS A 113 -69.86 20.04 -46.22
C LYS A 113 -71.18 20.81 -46.04
N LEU A 114 -71.44 21.35 -44.85
CA LEU A 114 -72.59 22.21 -44.57
C LEU A 114 -72.60 23.47 -45.45
N ILE A 115 -71.46 24.16 -45.58
CA ILE A 115 -71.34 25.38 -46.41
C ILE A 115 -71.58 25.09 -47.90
N SER A 116 -71.05 23.96 -48.42
CA SER A 116 -71.29 23.57 -49.82
C SER A 116 -72.75 23.17 -50.09
N LEU A 117 -73.44 22.56 -49.11
CA LEU A 117 -74.87 22.28 -49.19
C LEU A 117 -75.73 23.56 -49.12
N LEU A 118 -75.31 24.59 -48.38
CA LEU A 118 -75.97 25.90 -48.37
C LEU A 118 -75.88 26.64 -49.71
N ILE A 119 -74.82 26.41 -50.50
CA ILE A 119 -74.64 26.97 -51.84
C ILE A 119 -75.46 26.20 -52.90
N ASN A 120 -75.71 24.90 -52.71
CA ASN A 120 -76.55 24.08 -53.59
C ASN A 120 -77.58 23.22 -52.80
N PRO A 121 -78.72 23.79 -52.37
CA PRO A 121 -79.63 23.15 -51.40
C PRO A 121 -80.31 21.84 -51.83
N ASN A 122 -80.25 21.48 -53.12
CA ASN A 122 -80.82 20.23 -53.63
C ASN A 122 -79.85 19.03 -53.57
N ASP A 123 -78.61 19.20 -53.10
CA ASP A 123 -77.63 18.10 -52.96
C ASP A 123 -77.96 17.17 -51.76
N ALA A 124 -78.89 16.25 -52.02
CA ALA A 124 -79.29 15.23 -51.04
C ALA A 124 -78.15 14.28 -50.64
N ASN A 125 -77.11 14.14 -51.46
CA ASN A 125 -76.00 13.22 -51.20
C ASN A 125 -75.05 13.82 -50.15
N ASN A 126 -74.68 15.08 -50.32
CA ASN A 126 -73.93 15.85 -49.33
C ASN A 126 -74.71 15.95 -48.00
N ARG A 127 -76.03 16.15 -48.05
CA ARG A 127 -76.92 16.16 -46.87
C ARG A 127 -76.82 14.88 -46.04
N ASN A 128 -76.86 13.69 -46.66
CA ASN A 128 -76.80 12.43 -45.92
C ASN A 128 -75.43 12.18 -45.25
N ILE A 129 -74.34 12.60 -45.88
CA ILE A 129 -72.98 12.46 -45.32
C ILE A 129 -72.87 13.29 -44.03
N ILE A 130 -73.37 14.53 -44.05
CA ILE A 130 -73.41 15.42 -42.88
C ILE A 130 -74.18 14.77 -41.71
N LEU A 131 -75.37 14.21 -41.97
CA LEU A 131 -76.19 13.56 -40.94
C LEU A 131 -75.45 12.40 -40.24
N GLN A 132 -74.75 11.56 -41.00
CA GLN A 132 -74.04 10.40 -40.44
C GLN A 132 -72.80 10.81 -39.62
N MET A 133 -71.96 11.69 -40.16
CA MET A 133 -70.76 12.18 -39.47
C MET A 133 -71.13 12.89 -38.16
N THR A 134 -72.14 13.77 -38.21
CA THR A 134 -72.64 14.51 -37.03
C THR A 134 -73.09 13.58 -35.91
N LYS A 135 -73.86 12.54 -36.24
CA LYS A 135 -74.40 11.64 -35.21
C LYS A 135 -73.30 10.84 -34.51
N SER A 136 -72.37 10.27 -35.26
CA SER A 136 -71.30 9.43 -34.70
C SER A 136 -70.47 10.19 -33.66
N TRP A 137 -70.12 11.44 -33.96
CA TRP A 137 -69.35 12.32 -33.07
C TRP A 137 -70.12 12.76 -31.82
N ASN A 138 -71.43 13.00 -31.96
CA ASN A 138 -72.30 13.31 -30.83
C ASN A 138 -72.38 12.15 -29.82
N ASP A 139 -72.44 10.90 -30.32
CA ASP A 139 -72.55 9.69 -29.50
C ASP A 139 -71.22 9.27 -28.83
N SER A 140 -70.07 9.47 -29.48
CA SER A 140 -68.74 9.06 -28.95
C SER A 140 -68.10 10.10 -28.03
N PHE A 141 -68.16 11.39 -28.39
CA PHE A 141 -67.40 12.45 -27.76
C PHE A 141 -68.29 13.34 -26.87
N ILE A 142 -69.24 14.07 -27.49
CA ILE A 142 -70.09 15.08 -26.83
C ILE A 142 -70.89 14.55 -25.65
N LYS A 143 -71.32 13.28 -25.72
CA LYS A 143 -72.06 12.61 -24.65
C LYS A 143 -71.29 12.46 -23.34
N ASN A 144 -69.97 12.25 -23.43
CA ASN A 144 -69.11 11.85 -22.31
C ASN A 144 -68.28 13.02 -21.76
N ASP A 145 -68.10 14.07 -22.55
CA ASP A 145 -67.47 15.32 -22.14
C ASP A 145 -68.37 16.12 -21.18
N ALA A 146 -67.86 16.45 -20.00
CA ALA A 146 -68.63 17.07 -18.92
C ALA A 146 -69.20 18.45 -19.26
N ASP A 147 -68.51 19.25 -20.08
CA ASP A 147 -68.94 20.60 -20.44
C ASP A 147 -69.86 20.58 -21.68
N LEU A 148 -69.60 19.65 -22.61
CA LEU A 148 -70.32 19.56 -23.88
C LEU A 148 -71.60 18.71 -23.81
N GLN A 149 -71.79 17.90 -22.77
CA GLN A 149 -72.97 17.03 -22.59
C GLN A 149 -74.31 17.78 -22.73
N SER A 150 -74.36 19.09 -22.43
CA SER A 150 -75.57 19.91 -22.60
C SER A 150 -76.01 20.11 -24.06
N PHE A 151 -75.14 19.84 -25.04
CA PHE A 151 -75.42 19.96 -26.48
C PHE A 151 -75.92 18.66 -27.11
N TYR A 152 -75.62 17.51 -26.49
CA TYR A 152 -76.00 16.17 -26.95
C TYR A 152 -77.47 16.04 -27.39
N PRO A 153 -78.49 16.49 -26.60
CA PRO A 153 -79.90 16.45 -27.03
C PRO A 153 -80.28 17.55 -28.04
N LYS A 154 -79.53 18.67 -28.09
CA LYS A 154 -79.81 19.80 -29.00
C LYS A 154 -79.48 19.42 -30.44
N ILE A 155 -78.29 18.84 -30.65
CA ILE A 155 -77.84 18.32 -31.96
C ILE A 155 -78.76 17.20 -32.44
N ALA A 156 -79.12 16.27 -31.55
CA ALA A 156 -80.07 15.19 -31.85
C ALA A 156 -81.44 15.70 -32.34
N SER A 157 -81.88 16.89 -31.90
CA SER A 157 -83.11 17.53 -32.36
C SER A 157 -82.94 18.16 -33.75
N ALA A 158 -81.89 18.99 -33.95
CA ALA A 158 -81.64 19.72 -35.20
C ALA A 158 -81.52 18.81 -36.44
N LEU A 159 -80.94 17.61 -36.27
CA LEU A 159 -80.80 16.58 -37.32
C LEU A 159 -82.12 16.19 -38.00
N ASN A 160 -83.29 16.43 -37.37
CA ASN A 160 -84.60 16.05 -37.91
C ASN A 160 -85.25 17.12 -38.80
N SER A 161 -84.61 18.28 -39.02
CA SER A 161 -85.23 19.38 -39.78
C SER A 161 -85.37 19.06 -41.28
N GLN A 162 -86.57 19.32 -41.82
CA GLN A 162 -86.91 19.05 -43.23
C GLN A 162 -86.50 20.19 -44.18
N ASN A 163 -86.59 21.45 -43.74
CA ASN A 163 -86.03 22.56 -44.52
C ASN A 163 -84.51 22.43 -44.48
N VAL A 164 -83.89 22.11 -45.63
CA VAL A 164 -82.43 21.90 -45.74
C VAL A 164 -81.67 23.12 -45.20
N ARG A 165 -82.19 24.33 -45.42
CA ARG A 165 -81.60 25.57 -44.91
C ARG A 165 -81.59 25.59 -43.38
N ASP A 166 -82.69 25.23 -42.72
CA ASP A 166 -82.80 25.27 -41.27
C ASP A 166 -82.05 24.10 -40.61
N LEU A 167 -81.96 22.93 -41.28
CA LEU A 167 -81.07 21.84 -40.86
C LEU A 167 -79.62 22.31 -40.84
N CYS A 168 -79.15 22.91 -41.94
CA CYS A 168 -77.77 23.38 -42.04
C CYS A 168 -77.47 24.45 -40.99
N LEU A 169 -78.29 25.50 -40.92
CA LEU A 169 -78.07 26.64 -40.04
C LEU A 169 -78.07 26.26 -38.54
N ASN A 170 -78.93 25.34 -38.09
CA ASN A 170 -78.96 24.95 -36.68
C ASN A 170 -77.80 24.02 -36.28
N LEU A 171 -77.33 23.17 -37.19
CA LEU A 171 -76.14 22.34 -36.95
C LEU A 171 -74.86 23.18 -37.01
N GLU A 172 -74.71 24.02 -38.04
CA GLU A 172 -73.64 25.01 -38.15
C GLU A 172 -73.55 25.87 -36.88
N LYS A 173 -74.70 26.32 -36.35
CA LYS A 173 -74.77 27.06 -35.08
C LYS A 173 -74.29 26.23 -33.88
N TYR A 174 -74.82 25.02 -33.64
CA TYR A 174 -74.39 24.23 -32.48
C TYR A 174 -72.94 23.76 -32.59
N PHE A 175 -72.45 23.54 -33.81
CA PHE A 175 -71.03 23.32 -34.05
C PHE A 175 -70.22 24.58 -33.78
N GLN A 176 -70.64 25.78 -34.18
CA GLN A 176 -69.97 27.03 -33.77
C GLN A 176 -69.91 27.16 -32.24
N GLU A 177 -71.01 26.87 -31.52
CA GLU A 177 -71.06 26.91 -30.06
C GLU A 177 -70.09 25.90 -29.40
N ILE A 178 -70.03 24.64 -29.87
CA ILE A 178 -69.07 23.64 -29.33
C ILE A 178 -67.64 23.92 -29.77
N HIS A 179 -67.42 24.35 -31.02
CA HIS A 179 -66.13 24.74 -31.56
C HIS A 179 -65.56 25.92 -30.79
N SER A 180 -66.39 26.85 -30.30
CA SER A 180 -65.99 27.87 -29.34
C SER A 180 -65.54 27.27 -28.00
N ILE A 181 -66.31 26.38 -27.37
CA ILE A 181 -65.95 25.78 -26.06
C ILE A 181 -64.69 24.91 -26.16
N LEU A 182 -64.52 24.17 -27.25
CA LEU A 182 -63.30 23.40 -27.49
C LEU A 182 -62.11 24.31 -27.84
N ILE A 183 -62.34 25.45 -28.52
CA ILE A 183 -61.28 26.46 -28.75
C ILE A 183 -60.90 27.02 -27.40
N GLU A 184 -61.87 27.30 -26.53
CA GLU A 184 -61.66 27.81 -25.18
C GLU A 184 -60.90 26.80 -24.31
N ARG A 185 -61.21 25.49 -24.35
CA ARG A 185 -60.46 24.47 -23.60
C ARG A 185 -59.07 24.19 -24.20
N ILE A 186 -58.90 24.18 -25.52
CA ILE A 186 -57.56 24.10 -26.16
C ILE A 186 -56.76 25.36 -25.82
N TYR A 187 -57.36 26.53 -25.96
CA TYR A 187 -56.77 27.80 -25.59
C TYR A 187 -56.42 27.83 -24.10
N ASP A 188 -57.24 27.31 -23.19
CA ASP A 188 -56.94 27.23 -21.76
C ASP A 188 -55.93 26.13 -21.40
N THR A 189 -55.84 25.05 -22.18
CA THR A 189 -54.82 24.02 -21.96
C THR A 189 -53.46 24.49 -22.47
N THR A 190 -53.40 25.13 -23.65
CA THR A 190 -52.19 25.79 -24.15
C THR A 190 -51.90 27.10 -23.41
N SER A 191 -52.89 27.83 -22.89
CA SER A 191 -52.69 28.95 -21.99
C SER A 191 -52.27 28.46 -20.61
N GLY A 192 -52.66 27.27 -20.18
CA GLY A 192 -52.19 26.61 -18.96
C GLY A 192 -50.74 26.15 -19.08
N VAL A 193 -50.42 25.41 -20.15
CA VAL A 193 -49.06 25.01 -20.53
C VAL A 193 -48.19 26.23 -20.77
N SER A 194 -48.64 27.22 -21.57
CA SER A 194 -47.90 28.46 -21.82
C SER A 194 -47.83 29.35 -20.59
N LYS A 195 -48.83 29.44 -19.70
CA LYS A 195 -48.67 30.17 -18.42
C LYS A 195 -47.78 29.42 -17.45
N LYS A 196 -47.73 28.08 -17.45
CA LYS A 196 -46.78 27.31 -16.64
C LYS A 196 -45.37 27.44 -17.20
N LEU A 197 -45.19 27.30 -18.51
CA LEU A 197 -43.92 27.48 -19.20
C LEU A 197 -43.47 28.94 -19.20
N ASP A 198 -44.37 29.92 -19.27
CA ASP A 198 -44.11 31.35 -19.04
C ASP A 198 -43.84 31.61 -17.57
N SER A 199 -44.48 30.93 -16.61
CA SER A 199 -44.12 31.09 -15.19
C SER A 199 -42.76 30.48 -14.88
N SER A 200 -42.36 29.41 -15.57
CA SER A 200 -41.03 28.83 -15.51
C SER A 200 -40.02 29.68 -16.26
N THR A 201 -40.34 30.19 -17.46
CA THR A 201 -39.48 31.09 -18.24
C THR A 201 -39.33 32.42 -17.53
N LYS A 202 -40.39 32.93 -16.91
CA LYS A 202 -40.39 34.09 -16.02
C LYS A 202 -39.76 33.79 -14.66
N SER A 203 -39.70 32.54 -14.19
CA SER A 203 -38.85 32.18 -13.04
C SER A 203 -37.37 32.14 -13.46
N ILE A 204 -37.05 31.57 -14.62
CA ILE A 204 -35.72 31.59 -15.25
C ILE A 204 -35.29 33.02 -15.56
N GLN A 205 -36.24 33.91 -15.88
CA GLN A 205 -36.04 35.32 -16.19
C GLN A 205 -36.25 36.23 -14.97
N GLU A 206 -36.80 35.78 -13.84
CA GLU A 206 -36.75 36.52 -12.56
C GLU A 206 -35.46 36.16 -11.82
N ILE A 207 -35.03 34.89 -11.85
CA ILE A 207 -33.66 34.46 -11.54
C ILE A 207 -32.70 35.14 -12.51
N GLY A 208 -33.03 35.15 -13.80
CA GLY A 208 -32.25 35.73 -14.89
C GLY A 208 -32.17 37.25 -14.83
N ASP A 209 -33.24 37.95 -14.46
CA ASP A 209 -33.26 39.40 -14.23
C ASP A 209 -32.73 39.76 -12.84
N SER A 210 -32.69 38.83 -11.88
CA SER A 210 -31.99 39.02 -10.59
C SER A 210 -30.48 38.86 -10.77
N LEU A 211 -30.02 37.85 -11.50
CA LEU A 211 -28.61 37.72 -11.89
C LEU A 211 -28.22 38.77 -12.94
N SER A 212 -29.12 39.16 -13.85
CA SER A 212 -28.89 40.24 -14.80
C SER A 212 -28.96 41.60 -14.11
N LYS A 213 -29.73 41.80 -13.03
CA LYS A 213 -29.53 42.97 -12.15
C LYS A 213 -28.22 42.88 -11.38
N ASN A 214 -27.82 41.71 -10.91
CA ASN A 214 -26.51 41.51 -10.28
C ASN A 214 -25.35 41.78 -11.27
N SER A 215 -25.58 41.59 -12.58
CA SER A 215 -24.64 41.90 -13.67
C SER A 215 -24.77 43.35 -14.17
N THR A 216 -25.98 43.90 -14.26
CA THR A 216 -26.27 45.21 -14.86
C THR A 216 -26.14 46.34 -13.86
N SER A 217 -26.43 46.13 -12.57
CA SER A 217 -25.98 47.04 -11.50
C SER A 217 -24.45 47.04 -11.35
N LEU A 218 -23.76 46.06 -11.94
CA LEU A 218 -22.29 45.98 -11.95
C LEU A 218 -21.67 46.47 -13.28
N SER A 219 -22.39 46.38 -14.41
CA SER A 219 -21.90 46.72 -15.75
C SER A 219 -22.57 47.95 -16.38
N ALA A 220 -23.82 48.29 -16.12
CA ALA A 220 -24.44 49.55 -16.57
C ALA A 220 -24.03 50.77 -15.72
N VAL A 221 -23.30 50.52 -14.62
CA VAL A 221 -22.46 51.53 -13.96
C VAL A 221 -21.26 51.95 -14.83
N LEU A 222 -20.90 51.14 -15.85
CA LEU A 222 -19.71 51.32 -16.68
C LEU A 222 -20.01 51.52 -18.18
N GLU A 223 -20.76 50.62 -18.83
CA GLU A 223 -20.65 50.46 -20.30
C GLU A 223 -21.95 50.06 -21.03
N ASN A 224 -23.03 50.82 -20.85
CA ASN A 224 -23.91 51.15 -21.98
C ASN A 224 -24.52 52.55 -21.73
N LEU A 225 -24.04 53.62 -22.38
CA LEU A 225 -24.18 53.94 -23.82
C LEU A 225 -25.64 54.32 -24.18
N GLY A 226 -25.87 55.26 -25.09
CA GLY A 226 -24.95 55.77 -26.10
C GLY A 226 -25.25 55.25 -27.51
N THR A 227 -26.39 54.56 -27.69
CA THR A 227 -26.97 54.27 -29.01
C THR A 227 -28.49 54.46 -28.99
N LEU A 228 -29.17 55.00 -30.00
CA LEU A 228 -29.05 56.31 -30.68
C LEU A 228 -30.21 56.48 -31.69
N ASP A 229 -30.77 55.37 -32.16
CA ASP A 229 -31.63 55.35 -33.35
C ASP A 229 -33.13 55.63 -33.13
N SER A 230 -33.73 55.23 -31.99
CA SER A 230 -35.17 55.49 -31.74
C SER A 230 -35.49 56.98 -31.58
N ILE A 231 -34.50 57.78 -31.16
CA ILE A 231 -34.58 59.24 -31.12
C ILE A 231 -34.73 59.82 -32.53
N ARG A 232 -34.19 59.19 -33.60
CA ARG A 232 -34.24 59.75 -34.97
C ARG A 232 -35.67 59.78 -35.53
N ASP A 233 -36.44 58.72 -35.33
CA ASP A 233 -37.79 58.63 -35.89
C ASP A 233 -38.84 59.31 -34.99
N PHE A 234 -38.64 59.29 -33.66
CA PHE A 234 -39.39 60.20 -32.79
C PHE A 234 -39.04 61.67 -33.10
N ALA A 235 -37.79 62.03 -33.39
CA ALA A 235 -37.43 63.38 -33.80
C ALA A 235 -38.03 63.79 -35.15
N LYS A 236 -38.33 62.85 -36.07
CA LYS A 236 -39.06 63.17 -37.30
C LYS A 236 -40.51 63.55 -37.03
N ASN A 237 -41.25 62.73 -36.27
CA ASN A 237 -42.66 63.03 -35.97
C ASN A 237 -42.79 64.17 -34.95
N GLN A 238 -41.88 64.22 -33.97
CA GLN A 238 -41.82 65.29 -32.98
C GLN A 238 -41.21 66.57 -33.56
N SER A 239 -40.46 66.60 -34.66
CA SER A 239 -40.09 67.89 -35.30
C SER A 239 -41.33 68.74 -35.57
N ASN A 240 -42.41 68.10 -36.05
CA ASN A 240 -43.70 68.74 -36.31
C ASN A 240 -44.50 69.12 -35.03
N PHE A 241 -44.09 68.65 -33.84
CA PHE A 241 -44.79 68.87 -32.56
C PHE A 241 -43.96 69.73 -31.57
N ILE A 242 -42.64 69.58 -31.57
CA ILE A 242 -41.66 70.43 -30.89
C ILE A 242 -41.55 71.79 -31.58
N PHE A 243 -41.81 71.91 -32.88
CA PHE A 243 -42.08 73.21 -33.51
C PHE A 243 -43.25 73.96 -32.85
N PHE A 244 -44.20 73.23 -32.27
CA PHE A 244 -45.35 73.76 -31.52
C PHE A 244 -45.08 73.96 -30.01
N MET A 245 -43.92 73.52 -29.49
CA MET A 245 -43.67 73.39 -28.03
C MET A 245 -42.34 74.01 -27.54
N LEU A 246 -41.33 74.12 -28.42
CA LEU A 246 -40.11 74.92 -28.18
C LEU A 246 -40.45 76.38 -27.85
N LEU A 247 -41.54 76.90 -28.43
CA LEU A 247 -42.07 78.23 -28.21
C LEU A 247 -42.54 78.46 -26.75
N VAL A 248 -42.70 77.40 -25.95
CA VAL A 248 -43.28 77.45 -24.60
C VAL A 248 -42.28 77.07 -23.49
N ILE A 249 -41.36 76.11 -23.73
CA ILE A 249 -40.57 75.48 -22.64
C ILE A 249 -39.04 75.71 -22.71
N LEU A 250 -38.50 76.25 -23.82
CA LEU A 250 -37.07 76.60 -23.94
C LEU A 250 -36.58 77.53 -22.81
N LEU A 251 -37.49 78.31 -22.22
CA LEU A 251 -37.23 79.28 -21.14
C LEU A 251 -36.99 78.68 -19.75
N ILE A 252 -37.15 77.36 -19.53
CA ILE A 252 -37.25 76.80 -18.16
C ILE A 252 -36.27 75.63 -17.88
N THR A 253 -35.57 75.09 -18.88
CA THR A 253 -34.66 73.92 -18.70
C THR A 253 -33.23 74.27 -18.28
N VAL A 254 -32.79 75.52 -18.47
CA VAL A 254 -31.40 75.95 -18.21
C VAL A 254 -31.00 75.86 -16.71
N ALA A 255 -31.98 75.94 -15.79
CA ALA A 255 -31.72 76.11 -14.36
C ALA A 255 -31.29 74.83 -13.61
N THR A 256 -31.60 73.63 -14.10
CA THR A 256 -31.42 72.38 -13.32
C THR A 256 -30.04 71.74 -13.45
N VAL A 257 -29.35 71.94 -14.58
CA VAL A 257 -28.13 71.20 -14.95
C VAL A 257 -26.97 71.47 -13.97
N PHE A 258 -26.90 72.66 -13.38
CA PHE A 258 -25.77 73.11 -12.55
C PHE A 258 -25.58 72.32 -11.24
N ILE A 259 -26.64 71.70 -10.71
CA ILE A 259 -26.61 71.03 -9.39
C ILE A 259 -26.03 69.60 -9.50
N ILE A 260 -26.23 68.92 -10.65
CA ILE A 260 -25.89 67.51 -10.87
C ILE A 260 -24.37 67.27 -10.87
N PHE A 261 -23.57 68.24 -11.33
CA PHE A 261 -22.12 68.09 -11.55
C PHE A 261 -21.31 67.74 -10.29
N LYS A 262 -21.82 68.05 -9.09
CA LYS A 262 -21.07 67.90 -7.83
C LYS A 262 -21.00 66.47 -7.29
N ILE A 263 -21.91 65.58 -7.69
CA ILE A 263 -22.05 64.23 -7.10
C ILE A 263 -21.09 63.22 -7.76
N LEU A 264 -20.79 63.37 -9.05
CA LEU A 264 -20.05 62.40 -9.87
C LEU A 264 -18.58 62.14 -9.44
N ARG A 265 -17.91 63.09 -8.79
CA ARG A 265 -16.44 63.05 -8.59
C ARG A 265 -15.94 61.97 -7.61
N ARG A 266 -16.79 61.46 -6.69
CA ARG A 266 -16.34 60.54 -5.62
C ARG A 266 -16.38 59.06 -6.01
N PHE A 267 -17.06 58.71 -7.11
CA PHE A 267 -17.36 57.31 -7.44
C PHE A 267 -16.18 56.56 -8.09
N GLY A 268 -15.40 57.23 -8.96
CA GLY A 268 -14.41 56.58 -9.82
C GLY A 268 -13.13 56.04 -9.14
N ALA A 269 -12.87 56.38 -7.86
CA ALA A 269 -11.62 56.00 -7.20
C ALA A 269 -11.57 54.50 -6.83
N ASP A 270 -12.64 53.97 -6.24
CA ASP A 270 -12.62 52.62 -5.66
C ASP A 270 -12.81 51.51 -6.70
N SER A 271 -13.40 51.82 -7.87
CA SER A 271 -13.55 50.87 -8.98
C SER A 271 -12.21 50.41 -9.55
N GLN A 272 -11.16 51.23 -9.44
CA GLN A 272 -9.81 50.91 -9.92
C GLN A 272 -9.19 49.73 -9.14
N SER A 273 -9.51 49.62 -7.84
CA SER A 273 -8.92 48.65 -6.90
C SER A 273 -9.41 47.21 -7.10
N VAL A 274 -10.62 47.03 -7.64
CA VAL A 274 -11.16 45.70 -7.94
C VAL A 274 -10.50 45.12 -9.20
N VAL A 275 -10.28 45.96 -10.22
CA VAL A 275 -9.65 45.57 -11.49
C VAL A 275 -8.19 45.14 -11.29
N SER A 276 -7.41 45.91 -10.53
CA SER A 276 -6.00 45.55 -10.24
C SER A 276 -5.88 44.26 -9.44
N TYR A 277 -6.77 44.03 -8.47
CA TYR A 277 -6.79 42.78 -7.71
C TYR A 277 -7.03 41.55 -8.61
N LEU A 278 -8.01 41.62 -9.51
CA LEU A 278 -8.30 40.54 -10.47
C LEU A 278 -7.17 40.35 -11.49
N GLN A 279 -6.56 41.42 -12.00
CA GLN A 279 -5.41 41.33 -12.90
C GLN A 279 -4.17 40.72 -12.24
N ASP A 280 -4.00 40.83 -10.92
CA ASP A 280 -2.90 40.17 -10.22
C ASP A 280 -3.21 38.71 -9.88
N VAL A 281 -4.48 38.34 -9.72
CA VAL A 281 -4.91 36.93 -9.62
C VAL A 281 -4.67 36.20 -10.95
N SER A 282 -4.90 36.86 -12.09
CA SER A 282 -4.77 36.27 -13.42
C SER A 282 -3.34 36.23 -14.00
N LYS A 283 -2.30 36.37 -13.16
CA LYS A 283 -0.87 36.30 -13.52
C LYS A 283 -0.09 35.22 -12.76
N GLY A 284 -0.79 34.42 -11.94
CA GLY A 284 -0.21 33.26 -11.29
C GLY A 284 0.69 33.52 -10.09
N GLY A 285 1.43 32.48 -9.73
CA GLY A 285 2.52 32.55 -8.74
C GLY A 285 2.07 32.78 -7.31
N GLU A 286 2.13 34.02 -6.83
CA GLU A 286 2.15 34.33 -5.39
C GLU A 286 0.79 34.61 -4.77
N LYS A 287 -0.08 35.40 -5.42
CA LYS A 287 -1.31 35.92 -4.78
C LYS A 287 -2.33 34.84 -4.44
N LEU A 288 -2.40 33.79 -5.28
CA LEU A 288 -3.19 32.56 -5.06
C LEU A 288 -2.64 31.68 -3.91
N ARG A 289 -1.33 31.73 -3.65
CA ARG A 289 -0.67 30.94 -2.59
C ARG A 289 -0.64 31.67 -1.25
N ALA A 290 -0.52 33.00 -1.28
CA ALA A 290 -0.42 33.86 -0.10
C ALA A 290 -1.77 34.12 0.61
N GLY A 291 -2.91 33.84 -0.03
CA GLY A 291 -4.23 34.00 0.60
C GLY A 291 -4.62 35.45 0.91
N GLY A 292 -4.31 36.37 -0.01
CA GLY A 292 -4.77 37.76 0.12
C GLY A 292 -6.30 37.84 0.06
N THR A 293 -6.89 38.86 0.71
CA THR A 293 -8.32 39.17 0.61
C THR A 293 -8.51 40.60 0.08
N LEU A 294 -9.46 40.80 -0.82
CA LEU A 294 -9.79 42.13 -1.33
C LEU A 294 -10.62 42.91 -0.29
N HIS A 295 -9.97 43.82 0.43
CA HIS A 295 -10.60 44.74 1.38
C HIS A 295 -10.80 46.14 0.79
N LEU A 296 -11.98 46.72 0.99
CA LEU A 296 -12.32 48.09 0.59
C LEU A 296 -12.80 48.87 1.81
N GLY A 297 -12.36 50.11 1.96
CA GLY A 297 -12.69 51.01 3.08
C GLY A 297 -14.09 51.61 3.01
N ARG A 298 -15.09 50.76 2.74
CA ARG A 298 -16.50 51.10 2.48
C ARG A 298 -17.40 50.30 3.43
N GLY A 299 -18.59 50.82 3.69
CA GLY A 299 -19.52 50.21 4.65
C GLY A 299 -20.03 48.84 4.21
N GLU A 300 -20.53 48.04 5.17
CA GLU A 300 -21.16 46.72 4.98
C GLU A 300 -22.46 46.73 4.15
N LYS A 301 -22.63 47.72 3.27
CA LYS A 301 -23.82 47.95 2.43
C LYS A 301 -23.49 48.47 1.03
N ASP A 302 -22.20 48.69 0.75
CA ASP A 302 -21.68 49.19 -0.52
C ASP A 302 -21.54 48.08 -1.57
N GLU A 303 -21.92 48.36 -2.81
CA GLU A 303 -21.97 47.38 -3.90
C GLU A 303 -20.61 46.74 -4.21
N LEU A 304 -19.50 47.49 -4.08
CA LEU A 304 -18.15 46.95 -4.33
C LEU A 304 -17.65 46.04 -3.21
N HIS A 305 -18.20 46.16 -2.00
CA HIS A 305 -17.88 45.28 -0.85
C HIS A 305 -18.45 43.86 -1.04
N ILE A 306 -19.56 43.72 -1.78
CA ILE A 306 -20.18 42.40 -2.05
C ILE A 306 -19.35 41.60 -3.07
N VAL A 307 -18.79 42.29 -4.07
CA VAL A 307 -17.97 41.70 -5.13
C VAL A 307 -16.72 41.03 -4.56
N SER A 308 -16.05 41.65 -3.59
CA SER A 308 -14.82 41.10 -3.02
C SER A 308 -15.03 39.80 -2.25
N LEU A 309 -16.18 39.63 -1.58
CA LEU A 309 -16.54 38.39 -0.88
C LEU A 309 -16.66 37.19 -1.84
N PHE A 310 -17.28 37.37 -3.00
CA PHE A 310 -17.36 36.34 -4.04
C PHE A 310 -15.98 35.98 -4.62
N ILE A 311 -15.14 36.98 -4.88
CA ILE A 311 -13.78 36.77 -5.39
C ILE A 311 -12.96 35.96 -4.38
N ASN A 312 -12.99 36.32 -3.09
CA ASN A 312 -12.26 35.60 -2.04
C ASN A 312 -12.70 34.12 -1.97
N SER A 313 -14.01 33.82 -2.04
CA SER A 313 -14.51 32.43 -2.00
C SER A 313 -14.11 31.58 -3.21
N PHE A 314 -13.93 32.20 -4.39
CA PHE A 314 -13.38 31.49 -5.56
C PHE A 314 -11.89 31.17 -5.36
N ILE A 315 -11.11 32.12 -4.82
CA ILE A 315 -9.69 31.91 -4.48
C ILE A 315 -9.53 30.78 -3.47
N ASP A 316 -10.37 30.69 -2.44
CA ASP A 316 -10.31 29.60 -1.44
C ASP A 316 -10.53 28.21 -2.06
N LYS A 317 -11.46 28.07 -3.02
CA LYS A 317 -11.68 26.80 -3.74
C LYS A 317 -10.53 26.44 -4.67
N MET A 318 -9.96 27.43 -5.37
CA MET A 318 -8.75 27.23 -6.18
C MET A 318 -7.57 26.81 -5.31
N LYS A 319 -7.38 27.47 -4.16
CA LYS A 319 -6.37 27.11 -3.16
C LYS A 319 -6.55 25.68 -2.67
N GLN A 320 -7.75 25.28 -2.25
CA GLN A 320 -8.04 23.90 -1.82
C GLN A 320 -7.73 22.86 -2.92
N THR A 321 -7.97 23.20 -4.18
CA THR A 321 -7.66 22.31 -5.33
C THR A 321 -6.14 22.17 -5.54
N ILE A 322 -5.40 23.28 -5.40
CA ILE A 322 -3.93 23.29 -5.48
C ILE A 322 -3.29 22.57 -4.28
N GLU A 323 -3.89 22.67 -3.11
CA GLU A 323 -3.48 22.00 -1.86
C GLU A 323 -3.64 20.48 -1.97
N VAL A 324 -4.79 20.00 -2.48
CA VAL A 324 -5.00 18.56 -2.80
C VAL A 324 -4.02 18.06 -3.86
N ALA A 325 -3.77 18.82 -4.92
CA ALA A 325 -2.79 18.46 -5.95
C ALA A 325 -1.36 18.33 -5.36
N GLY A 326 -0.95 19.29 -4.51
CA GLY A 326 0.34 19.26 -3.83
C GLY A 326 0.53 18.05 -2.91
N HIS A 327 -0.52 17.61 -2.20
CA HIS A 327 -0.49 16.37 -1.43
C HIS A 327 -0.29 15.14 -2.32
N THR A 328 -0.96 15.05 -3.47
CA THR A 328 -0.76 13.91 -4.40
C THR A 328 0.65 13.89 -4.99
N THR A 329 1.28 15.04 -5.26
CA THR A 329 2.69 15.11 -5.66
C THR A 329 3.61 14.54 -4.58
N GLU A 330 3.36 14.88 -3.30
CA GLU A 330 4.16 14.38 -2.18
C GLU A 330 4.02 12.85 -1.99
N GLU A 331 2.81 12.32 -2.14
CA GLU A 331 2.58 10.87 -2.09
C GLU A 331 3.27 10.13 -3.24
N ILE A 332 3.26 10.67 -4.46
CA ILE A 332 3.99 10.12 -5.62
C ILE A 332 5.50 10.14 -5.37
N MET A 333 6.05 11.21 -4.77
CA MET A 333 7.47 11.26 -4.41
C MET A 333 7.85 10.20 -3.36
N ARG A 334 7.04 10.05 -2.30
CA ARG A 334 7.24 9.03 -1.27
C ARG A 334 7.16 7.61 -1.86
N LEU A 335 6.19 7.35 -2.73
CA LEU A 335 6.04 6.06 -3.44
C LEU A 335 7.28 5.72 -4.28
N ASN A 336 7.81 6.67 -5.05
CA ASN A 336 9.03 6.47 -5.84
C ASN A 336 10.24 6.10 -4.94
N GLN A 337 10.37 6.71 -3.77
CA GLN A 337 11.45 6.39 -2.84
C GLN A 337 11.29 4.97 -2.24
N TYR A 338 10.08 4.57 -1.85
CA TYR A 338 9.80 3.19 -1.42
C TYR A 338 10.11 2.16 -2.52
N ILE A 339 9.83 2.47 -3.79
CA ILE A 339 10.15 1.57 -4.92
C ILE A 339 11.68 1.41 -5.08
N ALA A 340 12.45 2.51 -4.99
CA ALA A 340 13.91 2.46 -5.10
C ALA A 340 14.57 1.69 -3.93
N ASP A 341 14.08 1.89 -2.70
CA ASP A 341 14.53 1.11 -1.54
C ASP A 341 14.15 -0.38 -1.68
N LEU A 342 12.97 -0.69 -2.22
CA LEU A 342 12.55 -2.07 -2.48
C LEU A 342 13.41 -2.75 -3.56
N GLU A 343 13.73 -2.07 -4.66
CA GLU A 343 14.62 -2.58 -5.72
C GLU A 343 16.02 -2.89 -5.16
N LYS A 344 16.57 -2.00 -4.34
CA LYS A 344 17.84 -2.18 -3.63
C LYS A 344 17.79 -3.38 -2.68
N ASN A 345 16.70 -3.53 -1.93
CA ASN A 345 16.52 -4.66 -1.02
C ASN A 345 16.44 -6.00 -1.76
N ILE A 346 15.73 -6.08 -2.89
CA ILE A 346 15.72 -7.32 -3.71
C ILE A 346 17.13 -7.64 -4.24
N LYS A 347 17.91 -6.63 -4.67
CA LYS A 347 19.30 -6.84 -5.10
C LYS A 347 20.21 -7.38 -3.99
N ASP A 348 20.08 -6.89 -2.74
CA ASP A 348 20.81 -7.44 -1.59
C ASP A 348 20.39 -8.90 -1.30
N ILE A 349 19.08 -9.18 -1.31
CA ILE A 349 18.58 -10.52 -1.02
C ILE A 349 19.04 -11.52 -2.10
N VAL A 350 18.99 -11.18 -3.40
CA VAL A 350 19.51 -12.03 -4.49
C VAL A 350 21.01 -12.33 -4.29
N ALA A 351 21.82 -11.31 -4.02
CA ALA A 351 23.26 -11.50 -3.77
C ALA A 351 23.54 -12.41 -2.56
N ARG A 352 22.71 -12.32 -1.51
CA ARG A 352 22.79 -13.17 -0.31
C ARG A 352 22.28 -14.59 -0.54
N THR A 353 21.19 -14.77 -1.28
CA THR A 353 20.67 -16.09 -1.69
C THR A 353 21.74 -16.82 -2.51
N SER A 354 22.32 -16.18 -3.53
CA SER A 354 23.41 -16.75 -4.33
C SER A 354 24.62 -17.15 -3.48
N LYS A 355 25.06 -16.29 -2.56
CA LYS A 355 26.16 -16.59 -1.62
C LYS A 355 25.82 -17.74 -0.66
N ASN A 356 24.58 -17.82 -0.19
CA ASN A 356 24.11 -18.91 0.66
C ASN A 356 24.09 -20.24 -0.11
N THR A 357 23.62 -20.25 -1.36
CA THR A 357 23.65 -21.43 -2.24
C THR A 357 25.08 -21.91 -2.48
N GLN A 358 26.02 -21.00 -2.79
CA GLN A 358 27.45 -21.36 -2.90
C GLN A 358 28.00 -21.92 -1.58
N SER A 359 27.65 -21.32 -0.44
CA SER A 359 28.08 -21.80 0.88
C SER A 359 27.52 -23.20 1.19
N GLY A 360 26.28 -23.48 0.78
CA GLY A 360 25.66 -24.80 0.86
C GLY A 360 26.39 -25.84 0.00
N ASN A 361 26.76 -25.50 -1.23
CA ASN A 361 27.54 -26.39 -2.10
C ASN A 361 28.91 -26.73 -1.47
N ASN A 362 29.62 -25.73 -0.95
CA ASN A 362 30.90 -25.95 -0.26
C ASN A 362 30.75 -26.84 0.99
N ILE A 363 29.63 -26.74 1.71
CA ILE A 363 29.31 -27.63 2.85
C ILE A 363 29.07 -29.06 2.36
N VAL A 364 28.34 -29.25 1.26
CA VAL A 364 28.11 -30.57 0.65
C VAL A 364 29.43 -31.22 0.22
N GLU A 365 30.31 -30.49 -0.47
CA GLU A 365 31.65 -30.99 -0.87
C GLU A 365 32.50 -31.40 0.35
N ALA A 366 32.49 -30.59 1.41
CA ALA A 366 33.21 -30.90 2.64
C ALA A 366 32.65 -32.13 3.39
N LEU A 367 31.34 -32.37 3.33
CA LEU A 367 30.69 -33.53 3.94
C LEU A 367 30.88 -34.80 3.12
N ASP A 368 30.78 -34.73 1.79
CA ASP A 368 31.09 -35.86 0.91
C ASP A 368 32.57 -36.29 1.08
N SER A 369 33.49 -35.34 1.23
CA SER A 369 34.90 -35.62 1.58
C SER A 369 35.07 -36.19 3.00
N ASN A 370 34.26 -35.76 3.98
CA ASN A 370 34.27 -36.33 5.34
C ASN A 370 33.84 -37.81 5.36
N ILE A 371 32.88 -38.19 4.52
CA ILE A 371 32.43 -39.57 4.32
C ILE A 371 33.56 -40.42 3.70
N GLU A 372 34.27 -39.91 2.70
CA GLU A 372 35.43 -40.59 2.11
C GLU A 372 36.56 -40.80 3.15
N LEU A 373 36.88 -39.77 3.93
CA LEU A 373 37.88 -39.86 5.00
C LEU A 373 37.46 -40.83 6.12
N SER A 374 36.17 -40.89 6.46
CA SER A 374 35.63 -41.86 7.41
C SER A 374 35.78 -43.30 6.89
N ASN A 375 35.46 -43.54 5.62
CA ASN A 375 35.62 -44.87 5.00
C ASN A 375 37.10 -45.30 4.92
N ALA A 376 38.00 -44.38 4.53
CA ALA A 376 39.44 -44.63 4.53
C ALA A 376 40.00 -44.87 5.95
N SER A 377 39.41 -44.24 6.97
CA SER A 377 39.77 -44.46 8.38
C SER A 377 39.34 -45.84 8.87
N GLN A 378 38.12 -46.28 8.56
CA GLN A 378 37.67 -47.66 8.87
C GLN A 378 38.58 -48.72 8.23
N GLN A 379 39.01 -48.53 6.97
CA GLN A 379 39.97 -49.42 6.31
C GLN A 379 41.31 -49.47 7.06
N ARG A 380 41.85 -48.32 7.49
CA ARG A 380 43.10 -48.25 8.27
C ARG A 380 42.95 -48.92 9.64
N ILE A 381 41.83 -48.73 10.33
CA ILE A 381 41.58 -49.38 11.63
C ILE A 381 41.48 -50.90 11.46
N SER A 382 40.87 -51.38 10.38
CA SER A 382 40.87 -52.82 10.05
C SER A 382 42.28 -53.37 9.77
N GLN A 383 43.19 -52.58 9.19
CA GLN A 383 44.59 -52.96 9.01
C GLN A 383 45.36 -52.96 10.35
N SER A 384 45.15 -51.94 11.19
CA SER A 384 45.71 -51.86 12.54
C SER A 384 45.23 -53.01 13.43
N LYS A 385 43.98 -53.44 13.29
CA LYS A 385 43.47 -54.62 14.01
C LYS A 385 44.27 -55.88 13.66
N ASN A 386 44.42 -56.19 12.38
CA ASN A 386 45.21 -57.35 11.93
C ASN A 386 46.64 -57.30 12.49
N TYR A 387 47.27 -56.12 12.47
CA TYR A 387 48.62 -55.95 13.02
C TYR A 387 48.68 -56.18 14.55
N LEU A 388 47.63 -55.83 15.30
CA LEU A 388 47.54 -56.16 16.73
C LEU A 388 47.22 -57.64 16.99
N ASP A 389 46.43 -58.29 16.14
CA ASP A 389 46.20 -59.74 16.20
C ASP A 389 47.53 -60.51 15.97
N ASP A 390 48.32 -60.10 14.96
CA ASP A 390 49.69 -60.60 14.73
C ASP A 390 50.63 -60.29 15.91
N THR A 391 50.58 -59.08 16.46
CA THR A 391 51.42 -58.69 17.62
C THR A 391 51.04 -59.49 18.88
N SER A 392 49.75 -59.74 19.11
CA SER A 392 49.26 -60.62 20.19
C SER A 392 49.75 -62.05 19.99
N SER A 393 49.75 -62.57 18.75
CA SER A 393 50.31 -63.89 18.42
C SER A 393 51.80 -63.99 18.76
N HIS A 394 52.59 -62.95 18.43
CA HIS A 394 54.01 -62.88 18.80
C HIS A 394 54.23 -62.82 20.32
N VAL A 395 53.46 -62.02 21.07
CA VAL A 395 53.57 -61.94 22.55
C VAL A 395 53.21 -63.28 23.21
N ASN A 396 52.15 -63.95 22.75
CA ASN A 396 51.79 -65.29 23.24
C ASN A 396 52.81 -66.37 22.84
N SER A 397 53.63 -66.15 21.81
CA SER A 397 54.74 -67.02 21.45
C SER A 397 55.95 -66.78 22.34
N LEU A 398 56.32 -65.52 22.57
CA LEU A 398 57.38 -65.11 23.50
C LEU A 398 57.15 -65.65 24.92
N LEU A 399 55.92 -65.57 25.44
CA LEU A 399 55.57 -66.13 26.76
C LEU A 399 55.91 -67.63 26.86
N ARG A 400 55.64 -68.43 25.81
CA ARG A 400 55.97 -69.86 25.78
C ARG A 400 57.47 -70.13 25.69
N GLU A 401 58.21 -69.30 24.95
CA GLU A 401 59.67 -69.37 24.87
C GLU A 401 60.32 -69.02 26.23
N LEU A 402 59.74 -68.08 26.98
CA LEU A 402 60.16 -67.76 28.35
C LEU A 402 59.85 -68.90 29.32
N GLU A 403 58.66 -69.51 29.27
CA GLU A 403 58.32 -70.72 30.06
C GLU A 403 59.33 -71.86 29.84
N GLN A 404 59.64 -72.17 28.58
CA GLN A 404 60.64 -73.19 28.22
C GLN A 404 62.06 -72.82 28.66
N THR A 405 62.41 -71.52 28.63
CA THR A 405 63.72 -71.03 29.07
C THR A 405 63.88 -71.13 30.59
N VAL A 406 62.83 -70.81 31.37
CA VAL A 406 62.82 -70.99 32.83
C VAL A 406 62.94 -72.47 33.20
N GLN A 407 62.15 -73.36 32.58
CA GLN A 407 62.28 -74.81 32.79
C GLN A 407 63.70 -75.31 32.47
N SER A 408 64.33 -74.78 31.42
CA SER A 408 65.71 -75.12 31.04
C SER A 408 66.76 -74.60 32.04
N GLN A 409 66.51 -73.47 32.71
CA GLN A 409 67.35 -72.97 33.80
C GLN A 409 67.24 -73.84 35.05
N ASP A 410 66.03 -74.29 35.42
CA ASP A 410 65.83 -75.17 36.58
C ASP A 410 66.50 -76.54 36.37
N GLU A 411 66.40 -77.12 35.17
CA GLU A 411 67.15 -78.32 34.80
C GLU A 411 68.67 -78.12 34.87
N LEU A 412 69.19 -76.97 34.43
CA LEU A 412 70.61 -76.65 34.47
C LEU A 412 71.11 -76.49 35.91
N ASN A 413 70.32 -75.83 36.77
CA ASN A 413 70.61 -75.66 38.18
C ASN A 413 70.68 -77.02 38.90
N SER A 414 69.72 -77.91 38.64
CA SER A 414 69.74 -79.28 39.18
C SER A 414 71.00 -80.07 38.76
N LYS A 415 71.43 -79.95 37.49
CA LYS A 415 72.65 -80.61 36.99
C LYS A 415 73.92 -80.05 37.63
N LEU A 416 73.96 -78.74 37.93
CA LEU A 416 75.08 -78.11 38.62
C LEU A 416 75.15 -78.48 40.10
N GLN A 417 74.00 -78.62 40.79
CA GLN A 417 73.93 -79.10 42.16
C GLN A 417 74.58 -80.49 42.29
N SER A 418 74.19 -81.45 41.45
CA SER A 418 74.80 -82.79 41.43
C SER A 418 76.29 -82.78 41.02
N LEU A 419 76.72 -81.82 40.21
CA LEU A 419 78.14 -81.63 39.89
C LEU A 419 78.93 -81.08 41.09
N SER A 420 78.37 -80.14 41.86
CA SER A 420 78.97 -79.61 43.09
C SER A 420 79.11 -80.70 44.17
N GLU A 421 78.08 -81.54 44.33
CA GLU A 421 78.14 -82.74 45.18
C GLU A 421 79.24 -83.71 44.72
N SER A 422 79.37 -83.95 43.41
CA SER A 422 80.42 -84.80 42.84
C SER A 422 81.83 -84.24 43.06
N VAL A 423 82.02 -82.92 42.90
CA VAL A 423 83.30 -82.23 43.17
C VAL A 423 83.64 -82.26 44.66
N THR A 424 82.64 -82.15 45.54
CA THR A 424 82.81 -82.30 46.99
C THR A 424 83.28 -83.71 47.36
N GLN A 425 82.69 -84.76 46.79
CA GLN A 425 83.16 -86.14 46.99
C GLN A 425 84.60 -86.35 46.50
N ILE A 426 85.01 -85.71 45.40
CA ILE A 426 86.41 -85.73 44.93
C ILE A 426 87.34 -85.01 45.93
N LYS A 427 86.88 -83.93 46.58
CA LYS A 427 87.63 -83.24 47.64
C LYS A 427 87.87 -84.14 48.85
N ASP A 428 86.83 -84.82 49.33
CA ASP A 428 86.90 -85.74 50.47
C ASP A 428 87.88 -86.90 50.18
N VAL A 429 87.80 -87.49 48.98
CA VAL A 429 88.75 -88.52 48.53
C VAL A 429 90.17 -87.98 48.41
N SER A 430 90.36 -86.76 47.89
CA SER A 430 91.69 -86.13 47.80
C SER A 430 92.30 -85.88 49.18
N SER A 431 91.49 -85.49 50.18
CA SER A 431 91.93 -85.35 51.57
C SER A 431 92.35 -86.69 52.17
N LEU A 432 91.56 -87.75 51.97
CA LEU A 432 91.89 -89.09 52.46
C LEU A 432 93.21 -89.63 51.86
N ILE A 433 93.48 -89.37 50.58
CA ILE A 433 94.76 -89.76 49.97
C ILE A 433 95.91 -88.90 50.50
N TYR A 434 95.67 -87.63 50.86
CA TYR A 434 96.68 -86.77 51.49
C TYR A 434 97.07 -87.30 52.88
N ASP A 435 96.10 -87.67 53.70
CA ASP A 435 96.32 -88.28 55.02
C ASP A 435 97.11 -89.60 54.90
N VAL A 436 96.78 -90.44 53.90
CA VAL A 436 97.53 -91.67 53.61
C VAL A 436 98.96 -91.37 53.13
N ALA A 437 99.16 -90.33 52.33
CA ALA A 437 100.48 -89.90 51.88
C ALA A 437 101.34 -89.36 53.03
N ASP A 438 100.76 -88.58 53.96
CA ASP A 438 101.45 -88.08 55.15
C ASP A 438 101.84 -89.22 56.11
N GLN A 439 100.91 -90.15 56.38
CA GLN A 439 101.20 -91.38 57.12
C GLN A 439 102.30 -92.20 56.45
N THR A 440 102.31 -92.29 55.11
CA THR A 440 103.36 -92.99 54.35
C THR A 440 104.71 -92.27 54.47
N ASN A 441 104.74 -90.93 54.44
CA ASN A 441 105.94 -90.12 54.64
C ASN A 441 106.52 -90.34 56.05
N LEU A 442 105.67 -90.32 57.08
CA LEU A 442 106.06 -90.59 58.47
C LEU A 442 106.54 -92.03 58.69
N LEU A 443 105.88 -93.03 58.09
CA LEU A 443 106.33 -94.42 58.13
C LEU A 443 107.68 -94.61 57.42
N ALA A 444 107.86 -93.98 56.26
CA ALA A 444 109.12 -94.02 55.52
C ALA A 444 110.27 -93.31 56.26
N LEU A 445 109.99 -92.18 56.92
CA LEU A 445 110.95 -91.49 57.79
C LEU A 445 111.38 -92.38 58.97
N ASN A 446 110.44 -93.01 59.66
CA ASN A 446 110.73 -93.95 60.74
C ASN A 446 111.55 -95.17 60.25
N ALA A 447 111.23 -95.70 59.06
CA ALA A 447 111.99 -96.78 58.45
C ALA A 447 113.42 -96.35 58.06
N ALA A 448 113.61 -95.12 57.55
CA ALA A 448 114.93 -94.58 57.23
C ALA A 448 115.79 -94.38 58.49
N ILE A 449 115.19 -93.91 59.59
CA ILE A 449 115.86 -93.77 60.90
C ILE A 449 116.33 -95.13 61.43
N GLU A 450 115.46 -96.15 61.45
CA GLU A 450 115.84 -97.47 61.96
C GLU A 450 116.79 -98.22 61.01
N ALA A 451 116.70 -97.99 59.70
CA ALA A 451 117.68 -98.48 58.73
C ALA A 451 119.07 -97.85 58.91
N ALA A 452 119.15 -96.55 59.19
CA ALA A 452 120.41 -95.89 59.54
C ALA A 452 120.98 -96.43 60.87
N ARG A 453 120.12 -96.71 61.85
CA ARG A 453 120.46 -97.31 63.14
C ARG A 453 121.03 -98.73 63.02
N ALA A 454 120.62 -99.49 62.01
CA ALA A 454 121.14 -100.82 61.69
C ALA A 454 122.47 -100.82 60.91
N GLY A 455 123.04 -99.64 60.59
CA GLY A 455 124.34 -99.50 59.94
C GLY A 455 124.41 -100.17 58.55
N GLU A 456 125.53 -100.83 58.24
CA GLU A 456 125.73 -101.49 56.94
C GLU A 456 124.67 -102.57 56.63
N HIS A 457 124.05 -103.20 57.64
CA HIS A 457 122.96 -104.15 57.43
C HIS A 457 121.63 -103.49 57.02
N GLY A 458 121.38 -102.25 57.45
CA GLY A 458 120.18 -101.50 57.09
C GLY A 458 120.30 -100.75 55.76
N ARG A 459 121.50 -100.67 55.16
CA ARG A 459 121.83 -99.82 54.02
C ARG A 459 120.94 -100.01 52.78
N GLY A 460 120.47 -101.22 52.51
CA GLY A 460 119.51 -101.48 51.44
C GLY A 460 118.09 -100.98 51.75
N PHE A 461 117.64 -101.14 53.01
CA PHE A 461 116.35 -100.62 53.47
C PHE A 461 116.32 -99.10 53.53
N ALA A 462 117.44 -98.45 53.86
CA ALA A 462 117.54 -96.98 53.88
C ALA A 462 117.23 -96.37 52.50
N VAL A 463 117.77 -96.95 51.42
CA VAL A 463 117.50 -96.48 50.05
C VAL A 463 116.03 -96.65 49.66
N VAL A 464 115.41 -97.78 50.01
CA VAL A 464 113.97 -98.01 49.76
C VAL A 464 113.12 -97.04 50.58
N ALA A 465 113.47 -96.82 51.85
CA ALA A 465 112.77 -95.89 52.73
C ALA A 465 112.81 -94.46 52.20
N ASP A 466 113.98 -93.94 51.82
CA ASP A 466 114.10 -92.59 51.24
C ASP A 466 113.36 -92.45 49.90
N GLU A 467 113.28 -93.50 49.08
CA GLU A 467 112.54 -93.43 47.82
C GLU A 467 111.02 -93.46 48.03
N VAL A 468 110.52 -94.25 48.99
CA VAL A 468 109.11 -94.18 49.44
C VAL A 468 108.81 -92.81 50.07
N ARG A 469 109.76 -92.22 50.82
CA ARG A 469 109.63 -90.90 51.44
C ARG A 469 109.47 -89.80 50.37
N LYS A 470 110.33 -89.79 49.34
CA LYS A 470 110.19 -88.88 48.17
C LYS A 470 108.89 -89.09 47.41
N LEU A 471 108.47 -90.35 47.22
CA LEU A 471 107.21 -90.66 46.54
C LEU A 471 106.00 -90.12 47.32
N ALA A 472 106.03 -90.21 48.65
CA ALA A 472 105.04 -89.62 49.53
C ALA A 472 105.05 -88.08 49.48
N GLU A 473 106.21 -87.43 49.61
CA GLU A 473 106.37 -85.97 49.48
C GLU A 473 105.84 -85.45 48.12
N SER A 474 106.16 -86.16 47.02
CA SER A 474 105.68 -85.87 45.68
C SER A 474 104.16 -86.03 45.56
N THR A 475 103.60 -87.08 46.17
CA THR A 475 102.16 -87.34 46.21
C THR A 475 101.42 -86.25 46.99
N GLN A 476 101.92 -85.84 48.16
CA GLN A 476 101.38 -84.71 48.94
C GLN A 476 101.36 -83.42 48.11
N LYS A 477 102.45 -83.12 47.38
CA LYS A 477 102.50 -81.94 46.49
C LYS A 477 101.46 -82.00 45.38
N SER A 478 101.34 -83.12 44.68
CA SER A 478 100.34 -83.28 43.61
C SER A 478 98.91 -83.20 44.13
N LEU A 479 98.64 -83.68 45.35
CA LEU A 479 97.32 -83.57 45.98
C LEU A 479 96.98 -82.13 46.37
N HIS A 480 97.94 -81.33 46.82
CA HIS A 480 97.71 -79.89 47.04
C HIS A 480 97.48 -79.13 45.71
N GLU A 481 98.18 -79.50 44.63
CA GLU A 481 97.90 -78.98 43.29
C GLU A 481 96.51 -79.38 42.77
N ILE A 482 95.97 -80.53 43.21
CA ILE A 482 94.58 -80.98 42.94
C ILE A 482 93.59 -80.20 43.82
N GLU A 483 93.86 -80.03 45.11
CA GLU A 483 93.03 -79.27 46.06
C GLU A 483 92.78 -77.84 45.58
N VAL A 484 93.83 -77.14 45.12
CA VAL A 484 93.72 -75.79 44.54
C VAL A 484 92.81 -75.78 43.32
N ARG A 485 92.91 -76.78 42.43
CA ARG A 485 92.03 -76.91 41.25
C ARG A 485 90.58 -77.21 41.64
N ILE A 486 90.35 -78.05 42.64
CA ILE A 486 89.02 -78.36 43.18
C ILE A 486 88.36 -77.08 43.72
N ASN A 487 89.10 -76.30 44.52
CA ASN A 487 88.58 -75.03 45.07
C ASN A 487 88.24 -74.02 43.96
N ILE A 488 89.05 -73.93 42.88
CA ILE A 488 88.73 -73.10 41.70
C ILE A 488 87.47 -73.59 40.98
N VAL A 489 87.28 -74.91 40.84
CA VAL A 489 86.07 -75.50 40.25
C VAL A 489 84.84 -75.22 41.12
N MET A 490 84.92 -75.36 42.45
CA MET A 490 83.83 -75.02 43.35
C MET A 490 83.41 -73.55 43.22
N GLN A 491 84.37 -72.61 43.27
CA GLN A 491 84.08 -71.19 43.04
C GLN A 491 83.42 -70.94 41.67
N SER A 492 83.89 -71.63 40.63
CA SER A 492 83.30 -71.51 39.28
C SER A 492 81.84 -72.01 39.24
N LEU A 493 81.50 -73.06 40.00
CA LEU A 493 80.13 -73.56 40.11
C LEU A 493 79.22 -72.59 40.88
N ASP A 494 79.72 -71.97 41.96
CA ASP A 494 79.00 -70.96 42.72
C ASP A 494 78.71 -69.70 41.87
N GLU A 495 79.69 -69.24 41.08
CA GLU A 495 79.55 -68.10 40.16
C GLU A 495 78.53 -68.39 39.04
N ILE A 496 78.51 -69.61 38.49
CA ILE A 496 77.51 -70.04 37.49
C ILE A 496 76.13 -70.16 38.14
N SER A 497 76.02 -70.71 39.35
CA SER A 497 74.76 -70.85 40.09
C SER A 497 74.13 -69.49 40.39
N ALA A 498 74.92 -68.52 40.88
CA ALA A 498 74.48 -67.14 41.08
C ALA A 498 74.00 -66.48 39.78
N SER A 499 74.70 -66.75 38.66
CA SER A 499 74.31 -66.24 37.34
C SER A 499 72.98 -66.83 36.85
N ILE A 500 72.71 -68.11 37.11
CA ILE A 500 71.44 -68.79 36.79
C ILE A 500 70.30 -68.24 37.64
N ALA A 501 70.51 -68.05 38.95
CA ALA A 501 69.50 -67.45 39.82
C ALA A 501 69.11 -66.02 39.37
N GLN A 502 70.10 -65.22 38.95
CA GLN A 502 69.86 -63.88 38.40
C GLN A 502 69.13 -63.94 37.04
N ASN A 503 69.51 -64.84 36.14
CA ASN A 503 68.82 -65.03 34.86
C ASN A 503 67.36 -65.47 35.03
N SER A 504 67.11 -66.46 35.91
CA SER A 504 65.74 -66.92 36.22
C SER A 504 64.87 -65.78 36.75
N LYS A 505 65.41 -64.91 37.62
CA LYS A 505 64.70 -63.69 38.02
C LYS A 505 64.39 -62.77 36.84
N THR A 506 65.37 -62.49 35.98
CA THR A 506 65.18 -61.64 34.80
C THR A 506 64.12 -62.19 33.83
N PHE A 507 64.05 -63.50 33.62
CA PHE A 507 62.99 -64.11 32.79
C PHE A 507 61.60 -64.02 33.44
N ASN A 508 61.50 -64.13 34.78
CA ASN A 508 60.24 -63.92 35.49
C ASN A 508 59.75 -62.46 35.42
N ASP A 509 60.65 -61.48 35.60
CA ASP A 509 60.33 -60.05 35.45
C ASP A 509 59.87 -59.74 34.00
N LEU A 510 60.54 -60.32 32.99
CA LEU A 510 60.22 -60.16 31.56
C LEU A 510 58.89 -60.83 31.17
N SER A 511 58.57 -61.99 31.76
CA SER A 511 57.27 -62.67 31.55
C SER A 511 56.09 -61.80 32.01
N ARG A 512 56.21 -61.17 33.19
CA ARG A 512 55.20 -60.22 33.69
C ARG A 512 55.06 -58.98 32.79
N GLU A 513 56.15 -58.50 32.20
CA GLU A 513 56.11 -57.39 31.24
C GLU A 513 55.43 -57.78 29.92
N ALA A 514 55.60 -59.03 29.47
CA ALA A 514 54.89 -59.58 28.32
C ALA A 514 53.37 -59.76 28.57
N ASP A 515 52.96 -60.23 29.75
CA ASP A 515 51.54 -60.25 30.14
C ASP A 515 50.93 -58.84 30.23
N THR A 516 51.66 -57.88 30.81
CA THR A 516 51.23 -56.46 30.85
C THR A 516 51.07 -55.88 29.43
N SER A 517 51.95 -56.28 28.51
CA SER A 517 51.88 -55.90 27.09
C SER A 517 50.66 -56.52 26.39
N LYS A 518 50.29 -57.76 26.75
CA LYS A 518 49.11 -58.47 26.24
C LYS A 518 47.79 -57.83 26.71
N GLU A 519 47.68 -57.46 27.99
CA GLU A 519 46.53 -56.68 28.49
C GLU A 519 46.43 -55.31 27.80
N SER A 520 47.57 -54.67 27.53
CA SER A 520 47.62 -53.41 26.79
C SER A 520 47.13 -53.57 25.33
N ILE A 521 47.55 -54.63 24.63
CA ILE A 521 47.08 -54.93 23.27
C ILE A 521 45.56 -55.18 23.26
N GLN A 522 45.05 -55.98 24.19
CA GLN A 522 43.61 -56.25 24.36
C GLN A 522 42.82 -54.92 24.49
N THR A 523 43.30 -54.02 25.36
CA THR A 523 42.68 -52.71 25.60
C THR A 523 42.65 -51.82 24.34
N ILE A 524 43.71 -51.86 23.52
CA ILE A 524 43.77 -51.10 22.25
C ILE A 524 42.83 -51.73 21.21
N GLN A 525 42.66 -53.05 21.19
CA GLN A 525 41.70 -53.73 20.32
C GLN A 525 40.25 -53.33 20.64
N ASP A 526 39.88 -53.28 21.93
CA ASP A 526 38.56 -52.83 22.36
C ASP A 526 38.31 -51.35 22.00
N PHE A 527 39.30 -50.47 22.23
CA PHE A 527 39.21 -49.06 21.83
C PHE A 527 39.06 -48.88 20.30
N MET A 528 39.72 -49.71 19.48
CA MET A 528 39.53 -49.65 18.03
C MET A 528 38.12 -50.07 17.58
N LEU A 529 37.41 -50.94 18.32
CA LEU A 529 36.00 -51.24 18.03
C LEU A 529 35.11 -50.00 18.28
N GLU A 530 35.35 -49.28 19.37
CA GLU A 530 34.66 -48.02 19.68
C GLU A 530 34.91 -46.97 18.59
N VAL A 531 36.17 -46.80 18.15
CA VAL A 531 36.52 -45.85 17.07
C VAL A 531 35.86 -46.25 15.74
N VAL A 532 35.71 -47.54 15.41
CA VAL A 532 34.95 -47.98 14.22
C VAL A 532 33.49 -47.58 14.32
N GLN A 533 32.83 -47.83 15.46
CA GLN A 533 31.43 -47.43 15.67
C GLN A 533 31.26 -45.92 15.54
N ASN A 534 32.08 -45.13 16.25
CA ASN A 534 32.04 -43.67 16.21
C ASN A 534 32.27 -43.12 14.78
N THR A 535 33.14 -43.77 13.98
CA THR A 535 33.40 -43.39 12.57
C THR A 535 32.23 -43.72 11.64
N ASP A 536 31.53 -44.84 11.87
CA ASP A 536 30.32 -45.23 11.12
C ASP A 536 29.12 -44.32 11.47
N GLU A 537 28.93 -43.99 12.74
CA GLU A 537 27.92 -43.03 13.19
C GLU A 537 28.19 -41.62 12.63
N GLN A 538 29.45 -41.16 12.63
CA GLN A 538 29.85 -39.90 11.99
C GLN A 538 29.54 -39.91 10.49
N SER A 539 29.89 -40.98 9.77
CA SER A 539 29.64 -41.11 8.32
C SER A 539 28.15 -41.00 7.98
N LYS A 540 27.30 -41.67 8.77
CA LYS A 540 25.83 -41.57 8.67
C LYS A 540 25.32 -40.16 8.99
N GLY A 541 25.88 -39.52 10.01
CA GLY A 541 25.58 -38.13 10.36
C GLY A 541 25.89 -37.17 9.22
N SER A 542 27.10 -37.25 8.64
CA SER A 542 27.50 -36.44 7.49
C SER A 542 26.58 -36.65 6.29
N ALA A 543 26.20 -37.90 5.97
CA ALA A 543 25.27 -38.19 4.88
C ALA A 543 23.88 -37.55 5.09
N ALA A 544 23.36 -37.58 6.33
CA ALA A 544 22.09 -36.95 6.69
C ALA A 544 22.16 -35.41 6.56
N ILE A 545 23.25 -34.78 7.03
CA ILE A 545 23.45 -33.32 6.89
C ILE A 545 23.58 -32.96 5.40
N THR A 546 24.31 -33.74 4.60
CA THR A 546 24.40 -33.56 3.14
C THR A 546 23.02 -33.56 2.48
N GLN A 547 22.13 -34.49 2.85
CA GLN A 547 20.77 -34.53 2.33
C GLN A 547 19.95 -33.28 2.73
N GLN A 548 20.07 -32.84 3.98
CA GLN A 548 19.40 -31.62 4.47
C GLN A 548 19.91 -30.35 3.78
N THR A 549 21.23 -30.22 3.60
CA THR A 549 21.84 -29.07 2.90
C THR A 549 21.46 -29.04 1.41
N ARG A 550 21.38 -30.21 0.73
CA ARG A 550 20.83 -30.31 -0.63
C ARG A 550 19.34 -29.90 -0.68
N GLY A 551 18.57 -30.14 0.38
CA GLY A 551 17.21 -29.59 0.55
C GLY A 551 17.20 -28.06 0.61
N ILE A 552 17.98 -27.47 1.51
CA ILE A 552 18.11 -26.01 1.67
C ILE A 552 18.58 -25.33 0.38
N ILE A 553 19.49 -25.94 -0.38
CA ILE A 553 19.92 -25.45 -1.70
C ILE A 553 18.74 -25.36 -2.67
N ASN A 554 17.84 -26.34 -2.69
CA ASN A 554 16.65 -26.31 -3.54
C ASN A 554 15.67 -25.20 -3.11
N GLU A 555 15.44 -25.03 -1.81
CA GLU A 555 14.63 -23.93 -1.27
C GLU A 555 15.22 -22.55 -1.63
N LEU A 556 16.53 -22.39 -1.58
CA LEU A 556 17.22 -21.17 -2.01
C LEU A 556 17.07 -20.91 -3.52
N ASN A 557 17.07 -21.96 -4.35
CA ASN A 557 16.81 -21.83 -5.79
C ASN A 557 15.35 -21.45 -6.09
N GLU A 558 14.38 -21.93 -5.31
CA GLU A 558 12.98 -21.46 -5.39
C GLU A 558 12.85 -20.00 -4.97
N ILE A 559 13.55 -19.59 -3.90
CA ILE A 559 13.62 -18.19 -3.45
C ILE A 559 14.22 -17.28 -4.54
N ASP A 560 15.29 -17.70 -5.23
CA ASP A 560 15.86 -16.94 -6.35
C ASP A 560 14.85 -16.76 -7.49
N GLY A 561 14.12 -17.82 -7.86
CA GLY A 561 13.04 -17.75 -8.84
C GLY A 561 11.87 -16.82 -8.43
N LEU A 562 11.58 -16.72 -7.12
CA LEU A 562 10.60 -15.76 -6.58
C LEU A 562 11.14 -14.32 -6.57
N LEU A 563 12.42 -14.12 -6.28
CA LEU A 563 13.08 -12.81 -6.34
C LEU A 563 13.17 -12.29 -7.77
N HIS A 564 13.42 -13.16 -8.76
CA HIS A 564 13.45 -12.76 -10.16
C HIS A 564 12.07 -12.29 -10.65
N LYS A 565 10.98 -12.98 -10.29
CA LYS A 565 9.60 -12.52 -10.52
C LYS A 565 9.29 -11.20 -9.81
N SER A 566 9.76 -11.06 -8.58
CA SER A 566 9.57 -9.84 -7.78
C SER A 566 10.30 -8.63 -8.39
N SER A 567 11.49 -8.84 -8.98
CA SER A 567 12.24 -7.84 -9.75
C SER A 567 11.48 -7.40 -11.02
N GLU A 568 10.86 -8.34 -11.74
CA GLU A 568 9.99 -8.04 -12.90
C GLU A 568 8.76 -7.21 -12.49
N VAL A 569 8.12 -7.56 -11.37
CA VAL A 569 7.01 -6.78 -10.79
C VAL A 569 7.48 -5.37 -10.43
N ILE A 570 8.61 -5.20 -9.74
CA ILE A 570 9.18 -3.88 -9.41
C ILE A 570 9.41 -3.06 -10.68
N LYS A 571 10.00 -3.65 -11.73
CA LYS A 571 10.21 -2.94 -13.01
C LYS A 571 8.90 -2.42 -13.59
N SER A 572 7.84 -3.25 -13.58
CA SER A 572 6.51 -2.83 -14.04
C SER A 572 5.88 -1.72 -13.19
N VAL A 573 6.25 -1.62 -11.91
CA VAL A 573 5.82 -0.56 -10.99
C VAL A 573 6.62 0.72 -11.21
N VAL A 574 7.94 0.64 -11.45
CA VAL A 574 8.78 1.77 -11.87
C VAL A 574 8.22 2.40 -13.17
N GLU A 575 8.00 1.59 -14.21
CA GLU A 575 7.46 2.06 -15.50
C GLU A 575 6.07 2.72 -15.40
N ARG A 576 5.28 2.40 -14.36
CA ARG A 576 4.00 3.06 -14.04
C ARG A 576 4.20 4.34 -13.22
N SER A 577 5.15 4.31 -12.28
CA SER A 577 5.49 5.45 -11.42
C SER A 577 6.11 6.60 -12.20
N GLU A 578 6.93 6.31 -13.21
CA GLU A 578 7.47 7.32 -14.13
C GLU A 578 6.36 8.03 -14.94
N LYS A 579 5.35 7.29 -15.42
CA LYS A 579 4.18 7.87 -16.13
C LYS A 579 3.30 8.71 -15.21
N LEU A 580 3.17 8.34 -13.94
CA LEU A 580 2.50 9.16 -12.92
C LEU A 580 3.29 10.46 -12.66
N LYS A 581 4.62 10.37 -12.55
CA LYS A 581 5.51 11.53 -12.39
C LYS A 581 5.50 12.47 -13.61
N GLU A 582 5.41 11.94 -14.83
CA GLU A 582 5.22 12.74 -16.04
C GLU A 582 3.86 13.46 -16.04
N SER A 583 2.79 12.76 -15.64
CA SER A 583 1.45 13.33 -15.51
C SER A 583 1.36 14.43 -14.45
N ASP A 584 2.00 14.22 -13.30
CA ASP A 584 2.15 15.19 -12.21
C ASP A 584 2.96 16.42 -12.66
N ALA A 585 4.07 16.22 -13.37
CA ALA A 585 4.86 17.32 -13.93
C ALA A 585 4.06 18.16 -14.95
N ILE A 586 3.16 17.54 -15.73
CA ILE A 586 2.22 18.25 -16.61
C ILE A 586 1.20 19.05 -15.78
N LEU A 587 0.57 18.44 -14.77
CA LEU A 587 -0.40 19.12 -13.89
C LEU A 587 0.25 20.31 -13.17
N SER A 588 1.43 20.11 -12.59
CA SER A 588 2.22 21.14 -11.92
C SER A 588 2.66 22.25 -12.89
N LYS A 589 2.97 21.92 -14.15
CA LYS A 589 3.24 22.92 -15.20
C LYS A 589 2.01 23.72 -15.63
N VAL A 590 0.80 23.15 -15.56
CA VAL A 590 -0.46 23.89 -15.75
C VAL A 590 -0.71 24.82 -14.55
N ILE A 591 -0.55 24.32 -13.32
CA ILE A 591 -0.77 25.10 -12.08
C ILE A 591 0.23 26.27 -11.92
N ASN A 592 1.48 26.10 -12.36
CA ASN A 592 2.50 27.16 -12.33
C ASN A 592 2.65 27.91 -13.68
N GLY A 593 1.79 27.62 -14.68
CA GLY A 593 1.84 28.19 -16.03
C GLY A 593 0.74 29.21 -16.34
N PHE A 594 -0.17 29.45 -15.38
CA PHE A 594 -1.17 30.51 -15.35
C PHE A 594 -0.87 31.44 -14.18
#